data_AF-A0A239N5E4-F1
#
_entry.id   AF-A0A239N5E4-F1
#
_cell.length_a   1.000
_cell.length_b   1.000
_cell.length_c   1.000
_cell.angle_alpha   90.00
_cell.angle_beta   90.00
_cell.angle_gamma   90.00
#
_symmetry.space_group_name_H-M   'P 1'
#
loop_
_entity.id
_entity.type
_entity.pdbx_description
1 polymer ?
#
loop_
_entity_poly.entity_id
_entity_poly.type
_entity_poly.pdbx_seq_one_letter_code
_entity_poly.pdbx_strand_id
1 'polypeptide(L)' 'MAEAAPIDSLSESERLDMATDEAIAACGGDMRSTIRILILANEFLEFELQTQVSRGFTRGVRQGRTKAYSG' A
#
# COMPACT_ATOMS: atom_id res chain seq x y z
N MET A 1 -13.60 -19.82 -22.99
CA MET A 1 -14.44 -19.87 -21.78
C MET A 1 -13.95 -18.76 -20.87
N ALA A 2 -14.78 -17.74 -20.71
CA ALA A 2 -14.57 -16.66 -19.76
C ALA A 2 -15.05 -17.14 -18.40
N GLU A 3 -14.21 -17.03 -17.38
CA GLU A 3 -14.63 -17.11 -15.97
C GLU A 3 -13.84 -16.02 -15.23
N ALA A 4 -14.35 -14.81 -15.32
CA ALA A 4 -13.88 -13.67 -14.55
C ALA A 4 -15.06 -13.14 -13.72
N ALA A 5 -15.29 -13.75 -12.55
CA ALA A 5 -16.05 -13.24 -11.40
C ALA A 5 -15.90 -14.22 -10.21
N PRO A 6 -15.92 -13.80 -8.92
CA PRO A 6 -16.34 -12.50 -8.39
C PRO A 6 -15.33 -11.94 -7.34
N ILE A 7 -14.46 -10.99 -7.68
CA ILE A 7 -13.74 -10.20 -6.66
C ILE A 7 -14.57 -8.99 -6.19
N ASP A 8 -15.71 -8.75 -6.85
CA ASP A 8 -16.52 -7.54 -6.68
C ASP A 8 -17.40 -7.52 -5.42
N SER A 9 -17.38 -8.59 -4.60
CA SER A 9 -18.16 -8.71 -3.36
C SER A 9 -17.34 -9.06 -2.12
N LEU A 10 -16.00 -9.10 -2.22
CA LEU A 10 -15.16 -9.34 -1.05
C LEU A 10 -15.14 -8.10 -0.17
N SER A 11 -15.31 -8.30 1.14
CA SER A 11 -15.06 -7.26 2.12
C SER A 11 -13.60 -6.80 2.05
N GLU A 12 -13.32 -5.58 2.50
CA GLU A 12 -11.95 -5.07 2.54
C GLU A 12 -11.01 -6.01 3.30
N SER A 13 -11.50 -6.59 4.40
CA SER A 13 -10.73 -7.57 5.18
C SER A 13 -10.35 -8.79 4.35
N GLU A 14 -11.29 -9.38 3.61
CA GLU A 14 -11.03 -10.57 2.79
C GLU A 14 -10.04 -10.28 1.66
N ARG A 15 -10.10 -9.07 1.08
CA ARG A 15 -9.11 -8.65 0.08
C ARG A 15 -7.72 -8.50 0.68
N LEU A 16 -7.62 -7.91 1.87
CA LEU A 16 -6.36 -7.77 2.60
C LEU A 16 -5.78 -9.12 3.02
N ASP A 17 -6.62 -10.03 3.49
CA ASP A 17 -6.22 -11.39 3.88
C ASP A 17 -5.66 -12.15 2.67
N MET A 18 -6.37 -12.10 1.53
CA MET A 18 -5.91 -12.72 0.28
C MET A 18 -4.58 -12.14 -0.22
N ALA A 19 -4.42 -10.81 -0.19
CA ALA A 19 -3.17 -10.16 -0.57
C ALA A 19 -2.02 -10.49 0.40
N THR A 20 -2.33 -10.66 1.69
CA THR A 20 -1.37 -11.08 2.70
C THR A 20 -0.88 -12.50 2.44
N ASP A 21 -1.79 -13.42 2.13
CA ASP A 21 -1.45 -14.80 1.77
C ASP A 21 -0.58 -14.87 0.52
N GLU A 22 -0.90 -14.05 -0.50
CA GLU A 22 -0.09 -13.93 -1.71
C GLU A 22 1.32 -13.43 -1.40
N ALA A 23 1.47 -12.40 -0.57
CA ALA A 23 2.77 -11.85 -0.19
C ALA A 23 3.61 -12.86 0.64
N ILE A 24 2.97 -13.64 1.51
CA ILE A 24 3.62 -14.73 2.26
C ILE A 24 4.08 -15.83 1.30
N ALA A 25 3.23 -16.23 0.36
CA ALA A 25 3.57 -17.24 -0.64
C ALA A 25 4.74 -16.80 -1.53
N ALA A 26 4.76 -15.54 -1.97
CA ALA A 26 5.87 -14.95 -2.74
C ALA A 26 7.21 -14.97 -1.98
N CYS A 27 7.17 -14.93 -0.65
CA CYS A 27 8.35 -15.02 0.22
C CYS A 27 8.68 -16.45 0.67
N GLY A 28 8.06 -17.46 0.07
CA GLY A 28 8.28 -18.87 0.43
C GLY A 28 7.78 -19.23 1.83
N GLY A 29 6.81 -18.49 2.38
CA GLY A 29 6.26 -18.72 3.71
C GLY A 29 7.01 -18.04 4.86
N ASP A 30 8.10 -17.31 4.60
CA ASP A 30 8.82 -16.59 5.65
C ASP A 30 8.17 -15.25 5.98
N MET A 31 7.32 -15.26 7.01
CA MET A 31 6.64 -14.05 7.53
C MET A 31 7.61 -12.92 7.88
N ARG A 32 8.82 -13.21 8.40
CA ARG A 32 9.77 -12.16 8.78
C ARG A 32 10.35 -11.47 7.55
N SER A 33 10.59 -12.22 6.48
CA SER A 33 11.00 -11.66 5.20
C SER A 33 9.87 -10.91 4.51
N THR A 34 8.64 -11.43 4.55
CA THR A 34 7.44 -10.73 4.04
C THR A 34 7.26 -9.38 4.72
N ILE A 35 7.29 -9.32 6.05
CA ILE A 35 7.14 -8.06 6.79
C ILE A 35 8.24 -7.06 6.42
N ARG A 36 9.49 -7.51 6.28
CA ARG A 36 10.60 -6.63 5.86
C ARG A 36 10.36 -6.06 4.46
N ILE A 37 9.91 -6.88 3.51
CA ILE A 37 9.62 -6.43 2.15
C ILE A 37 8.46 -5.44 2.15
N LEU A 38 7.39 -5.69 2.91
CA LEU A 38 6.25 -4.78 3.01
C LEU A 38 6.64 -3.43 3.62
N ILE A 39 7.49 -3.42 4.66
CA ILE A 39 8.02 -2.17 5.22
C ILE A 39 8.84 -1.41 4.17
N LEU A 40 9.75 -2.11 3.47
CA LEU A 40 10.56 -1.48 2.41
C LEU A 40 9.70 -0.95 1.25
N ALA A 41 8.65 -1.67 0.86
CA ALA A 41 7.72 -1.24 -0.18
C ALA A 41 6.95 0.02 0.26
N ASN A 42 6.50 0.08 1.52
CA ASN A 42 5.85 1.26 2.07
C ASN A 42 6.80 2.46 2.10
N GLU A 43 8.02 2.30 2.59
CA GLU A 43 9.05 3.37 2.59
C GLU A 43 9.35 3.87 1.17
N PHE A 44 9.42 2.95 0.19
CA PHE A 44 9.62 3.30 -1.21
C PHE A 44 8.46 4.13 -1.77
N LEU A 45 7.21 3.72 -1.54
CA LEU A 45 6.03 4.45 -1.99
C LEU A 45 5.92 5.84 -1.33
N GLU A 46 6.22 5.94 -0.04
CA GLU A 46 6.27 7.23 0.66
C GLU A 46 7.34 8.16 0.07
N PHE A 47 8.52 7.62 -0.24
CA PHE A 47 9.58 8.36 -0.90
C PHE A 47 9.14 8.84 -2.30
N GLU A 48 8.58 7.95 -3.12
CA GLU A 48 8.08 8.32 -4.45
C GLU A 48 7.02 9.43 -4.38
N LEU A 49 6.06 9.32 -3.46
CA LEU A 49 5.06 10.35 -3.24
C LEU A 49 5.71 11.69 -2.85
N GLN A 50 6.66 11.69 -1.92
CA GLN A 50 7.36 12.91 -1.54
C GLN A 50 8.11 13.56 -2.71
N THR A 51 8.68 12.76 -3.62
CA THR A 51 9.39 13.28 -4.80
C THR A 51 8.45 13.80 -5.89
N GLN A 52 7.27 13.21 -6.05
CA GLN A 52 6.30 13.56 -7.10
C GLN A 52 5.32 14.65 -6.68
N VAL A 53 5.24 14.97 -5.40
CA VAL A 53 4.34 16.01 -4.87
C VAL A 53 4.76 17.42 -5.31
N SER A 54 3.78 18.21 -5.75
CA SER A 54 4.02 19.60 -6.14
C SER A 54 4.45 20.48 -4.95
N ARG A 55 5.33 21.46 -5.21
CA ARG A 55 5.76 22.46 -4.21
C ARG A 55 4.57 23.19 -3.55
N GLY A 56 3.48 23.39 -4.30
CA GLY A 56 2.26 24.02 -3.80
C GLY A 56 1.56 23.18 -2.72
N PHE A 57 1.48 21.86 -2.93
CA PHE A 57 0.96 20.92 -1.94
C PHE A 57 1.85 20.85 -0.70
N THR A 58 3.18 20.75 -0.87
CA THR A 58 4.12 20.74 0.28
C THR A 58 3.97 22.00 1.13
N ARG A 59 3.82 23.18 0.49
CA ARG A 59 3.56 24.44 1.19
C ARG A 59 2.21 24.42 1.90
N GLY A 60 1.17 23.89 1.25
CA GLY A 60 -0.16 23.72 1.84
C GLY A 60 -0.13 22.88 3.12
N VAL A 61 0.61 21.78 3.12
CA VAL A 61 0.76 20.89 4.30
C VAL A 61 1.49 21.61 5.42
N ARG A 62 2.62 22.27 5.12
CA ARG A 62 3.39 23.05 6.11
C ARG A 62 2.60 24.18 6.76
N GLN A 63 1.66 24.78 6.01
CA GLN A 63 0.80 25.85 6.49
C GLN A 63 -0.51 25.35 7.11
N GLY A 64 -0.70 24.02 7.23
CA GLY A 64 -1.93 23.43 7.77
C GLY A 64 -3.16 23.61 6.87
N ARG A 65 -2.98 24.02 5.62
CA ARG A 65 -4.07 24.25 4.63
C ARG A 65 -4.51 22.96 3.96
N THR A 66 -3.65 21.96 3.90
CA THR A 66 -3.92 20.62 3.35
C THR A 66 -3.50 19.57 4.36
N LYS A 67 -4.29 18.51 4.54
CA LYS A 67 -3.91 17.37 5.39
C LYS A 67 -3.22 16.31 4.54
N ALA A 68 -2.00 15.95 4.91
CA ALA A 68 -1.38 14.72 4.44
C ALA A 68 -1.96 13.54 5.25
N TYR A 69 -2.01 12.36 4.64
CA TYR A 69 -2.25 11.13 5.38
C TYR A 69 -1.11 10.95 6.40
N SER A 70 -1.44 10.67 7.66
CA SER A 70 -0.48 10.67 8.77
C SER A 70 -0.23 9.28 9.37
N GLY A 71 -0.69 8.21 8.71
CA GLY A 71 -0.79 6.88 9.34
C GLY A 71 -2.06 6.76 10.15
#